data_AF-K3VT29-F1
#
_entry.id   AF-K3VT29-F1
#
_cell.length_a   1.000
_cell.length_b   1.000
_cell.length_c   1.000
_cell.angle_alpha   90.00
_cell.angle_beta   90.00
_cell.angle_gamma   90.00
#
_symmetry.space_group_name_H-M   'P 1'
#
loop_
_entity.id
_entity.type
_entity.pdbx_description
1 polymer ?
#
loop_
_entity_poly.entity_id
_entity_poly.type
_entity_poly.pdbx_seq_one_letter_code
_entity_poly.pdbx_strand_id
1 'polypeptide(L)'
;MPIEPPTFPNTDVLVGVLSRDHPPTEECPSQKKPPERRRGADVFLSATTKAANDMVDFVWKDSQGKLVNPSHVRITAGKYTSAMYLAIERYDNSLTKAYDELNDARIINYARLVVLFFAKEGGGYGTVYPRWFKPPTLKEPELARPRARTLAKRWAELLDMIEG
;
A
#
# COMPACT_ATOMS: atom_id res chain seq x y z
N MET A 1 22.86 13.21 5.25
CA MET A 1 22.39 12.07 6.08
C MET A 1 21.89 10.97 5.16
N PRO A 2 22.04 9.69 5.50
CA PRO A 2 21.38 8.62 4.75
C PRO A 2 19.86 8.83 4.83
N ILE A 3 19.18 8.73 3.68
CA ILE A 3 17.73 8.83 3.61
C ILE A 3 17.19 7.45 3.97
N GLU A 4 16.46 7.38 5.08
CA GLU A 4 15.84 6.13 5.53
C GLU A 4 14.81 5.63 4.51
N PRO A 5 14.64 4.31 4.37
CA PRO A 5 13.57 3.77 3.57
C PRO A 5 12.21 4.24 4.11
N PRO A 6 11.23 4.50 3.22
CA PRO A 6 9.91 4.95 3.64
C PRO A 6 9.26 3.91 4.57
N THR A 7 8.73 4.37 5.69
CA THR A 7 7.91 3.54 6.58
C THR A 7 6.49 3.52 6.03
N PHE A 8 6.01 2.34 5.64
CA PHE A 8 4.65 2.20 5.15
C PHE A 8 3.70 1.98 6.33
N PRO A 9 2.72 2.85 6.56
CA PRO A 9 1.75 2.65 7.62
C PRO A 9 0.86 1.45 7.31
N ASN A 10 0.22 0.90 8.34
CA ASN A 10 -0.73 -0.18 8.14
C ASN A 10 -1.88 0.30 7.22
N THR A 11 -2.04 -0.39 6.08
CA THR A 11 -3.06 -0.10 5.07
C THR A 11 -4.33 -0.94 5.26
N ASP A 12 -4.44 -1.67 6.37
CA ASP A 12 -5.60 -2.47 6.72
C ASP A 12 -6.85 -1.59 6.90
N VAL A 13 -7.96 -1.99 6.27
CA VAL A 13 -9.27 -1.34 6.37
C VAL A 13 -10.26 -2.30 7.00
N LEU A 14 -11.01 -1.86 8.01
CA LEU A 14 -12.10 -2.65 8.59
C LEU A 14 -13.22 -2.79 7.55
N VAL A 15 -13.55 -4.03 7.16
CA VAL A 15 -14.53 -4.30 6.08
C VAL A 15 -15.69 -5.17 6.51
N GLY A 16 -15.56 -5.92 7.60
CA GLY A 16 -16.52 -6.94 7.95
C GLY A 16 -16.24 -7.59 9.28
N VAL A 17 -16.99 -8.67 9.53
CA VAL A 17 -16.82 -9.52 10.70
C VAL A 17 -16.83 -10.99 10.29
N LEU A 18 -16.29 -11.85 11.14
CA LEU A 18 -16.37 -13.30 10.97
C LEU A 18 -17.84 -13.78 11.08
N SER A 19 -18.32 -14.49 10.06
CA SER A 19 -19.67 -15.07 10.02
C SER A 19 -19.82 -16.29 10.93
N ARG A 20 -18.71 -16.99 11.17
CA ARG A 20 -18.56 -18.18 12.02
C ARG A 20 -17.17 -18.18 12.65
N ASP A 21 -16.97 -19.02 13.66
CA ASP A 21 -15.65 -19.22 14.22
C ASP A 21 -14.65 -19.68 13.14
N HIS A 22 -13.49 -19.04 13.09
CA HIS A 22 -12.40 -19.41 12.22
C HIS A 22 -11.43 -20.31 12.99
N PRO A 23 -10.87 -21.37 12.39
CA PRO A 23 -9.81 -22.14 13.05
C PRO A 23 -8.62 -21.22 13.37
N PRO A 24 -7.97 -21.39 14.54
CA PRO A 24 -6.70 -20.72 14.80
C PRO A 24 -5.64 -21.21 13.79
N THR A 25 -4.65 -20.38 13.49
CA THR A 25 -3.54 -20.76 12.61
C THR A 25 -2.68 -21.87 13.22
N GLU A 26 -2.70 -22.02 14.54
CA GLU A 26 -2.03 -23.08 15.28
C GLU A 26 -3.08 -23.91 16.03
N GLU A 27 -3.13 -25.21 15.73
CA GLU A 27 -4.05 -26.14 16.39
C GLU A 27 -3.50 -26.52 17.77
N CYS A 28 -3.90 -25.76 18.79
CA CYS A 28 -3.68 -26.17 20.18
C CYS A 28 -5.05 -26.56 20.80
N PRO A 29 -5.37 -27.86 20.90
CA PRO A 29 -6.70 -28.32 21.28
C PRO A 29 -7.13 -27.95 22.72
N SER A 30 -6.19 -27.58 23.58
CA SER A 30 -6.43 -27.19 24.97
C SER A 30 -6.62 -25.67 25.20
N GLN A 31 -6.46 -24.85 24.16
CA GLN A 31 -6.49 -23.39 24.30
C GLN A 31 -7.86 -22.82 23.90
N LYS A 32 -8.44 -21.95 24.74
CA LYS A 32 -9.65 -21.18 24.37
C LYS A 32 -9.38 -20.46 23.06
N LYS A 33 -10.29 -20.60 22.08
CA LYS A 33 -10.16 -19.90 20.79
C LYS A 33 -9.89 -18.40 21.01
N PRO A 34 -8.91 -17.81 20.31
CA PRO A 34 -8.61 -16.39 20.37
C PRO A 34 -9.87 -15.57 20.08
N PRO A 35 -10.11 -14.44 20.79
CA PRO A 35 -11.28 -13.61 20.57
C PRO A 35 -11.42 -13.15 19.11
N GLU A 36 -10.30 -12.91 18.43
CA GLU A 36 -10.22 -12.49 17.02
C GLU A 36 -10.66 -13.57 16.03
N ARG A 37 -10.79 -14.82 16.50
CA ARG A 37 -11.21 -15.98 15.70
C ARG A 37 -12.63 -16.42 15.98
N ARG A 38 -13.34 -15.71 16.87
CA ARG A 38 -14.73 -15.99 17.20
C ARG A 38 -15.65 -15.33 16.19
N ARG A 39 -16.82 -15.93 16.00
CA ARG A 39 -17.92 -15.30 15.26
C ARG A 39 -18.16 -13.88 15.76
N GLY A 40 -18.29 -12.94 14.83
CA GLY A 40 -18.49 -11.52 15.11
C GLY A 40 -17.20 -10.71 15.28
N ALA A 41 -16.03 -11.34 15.30
CA ALA A 41 -14.75 -10.61 15.35
C ALA A 41 -14.49 -9.82 14.07
N ASP A 42 -13.83 -8.67 14.21
CA ASP A 42 -13.51 -7.76 13.13
C ASP A 42 -12.56 -8.37 12.09
N VAL A 43 -12.84 -8.09 10.83
CA VAL A 43 -12.03 -8.50 9.69
C VAL A 43 -11.59 -7.27 8.90
N PHE A 44 -10.29 -7.23 8.65
CA PHE A 44 -9.62 -6.19 7.91
C PHE A 44 -9.22 -6.68 6.53
N LEU A 45 -9.13 -5.75 5.59
CA LEU A 45 -8.71 -5.98 4.22
C LEU A 45 -7.56 -5.04 3.88
N SER A 46 -6.48 -5.59 3.31
CA SER A 46 -5.41 -4.80 2.71
C SER A 46 -5.28 -5.13 1.23
N ALA A 47 -5.07 -4.09 0.43
CA ALA A 47 -4.64 -4.24 -0.95
C ALA A 47 -3.10 -4.24 -1.03
N THR A 48 -2.56 -4.98 -1.99
CA THR A 48 -1.14 -4.99 -2.34
C THR A 48 -0.98 -5.15 -3.84
N THR A 49 0.12 -4.65 -4.40
CA THR A 49 0.47 -4.88 -5.80
C THR A 49 1.65 -5.84 -5.88
N LYS A 50 1.58 -6.83 -6.78
CA LYS A 50 2.74 -7.64 -7.13
C LYS A 50 3.38 -7.07 -8.40
N ALA A 51 4.69 -6.80 -8.34
CA ALA A 51 5.44 -6.27 -9.48
C ALA A 51 5.42 -7.19 -10.71
N ALA A 52 5.24 -8.50 -10.53
CA ALA A 52 5.37 -9.48 -11.61
C ALA A 52 4.15 -9.56 -12.56
N ASN A 53 2.92 -9.30 -12.07
CA ASN A 53 1.69 -9.70 -12.80
C ASN A 53 0.70 -8.56 -13.04
N ASP A 54 1.04 -7.30 -12.72
CA ASP A 54 0.11 -6.15 -12.76
C ASP A 54 -1.21 -6.36 -11.98
N MET A 55 -1.27 -7.37 -11.10
CA MET A 55 -2.46 -7.70 -10.34
C MET A 55 -2.46 -6.99 -8.98
N VAL A 56 -3.67 -6.59 -8.58
CA VAL A 56 -3.97 -6.15 -7.22
C VAL A 56 -4.40 -7.38 -6.43
N ASP A 57 -3.62 -7.71 -5.42
CA ASP A 57 -3.94 -8.78 -4.47
C ASP A 57 -4.61 -8.21 -3.23
N PHE A 58 -5.55 -8.97 -2.69
CA PHE A 58 -6.29 -8.63 -1.49
C PHE A 58 -6.05 -9.65 -0.40
N VAL A 59 -5.66 -9.16 0.78
CA VAL A 59 -5.36 -10.00 1.93
C VAL A 59 -6.33 -9.68 3.05
N TRP A 60 -7.03 -10.71 3.51
CA TRP A 60 -8.00 -10.64 4.60
C TRP A 60 -7.32 -11.01 5.90
N LYS A 61 -7.48 -10.17 6.92
CA LYS A 61 -6.76 -10.30 8.19
C LYS A 61 -7.70 -10.13 9.37
N ASP A 62 -7.35 -10.72 10.49
CA ASP A 62 -7.93 -10.38 11.78
C ASP A 62 -7.25 -9.12 12.38
N SER A 63 -7.68 -8.70 13.57
CA SER A 63 -7.09 -7.53 14.24
C SER A 63 -5.63 -7.72 14.70
N GLN A 64 -5.10 -8.95 14.65
CA GLN A 64 -3.68 -9.25 14.90
C GLN A 64 -2.86 -9.35 13.59
N GLY A 65 -3.47 -9.06 12.44
CA GLY A 65 -2.83 -9.13 11.14
C GLY A 65 -2.67 -10.54 10.58
N LYS A 66 -3.28 -11.55 11.20
CA LYS A 66 -3.19 -12.95 10.75
C LYS A 66 -4.26 -13.24 9.68
N LEU A 67 -3.92 -14.10 8.72
CA LEU A 67 -4.78 -14.39 7.57
C LEU A 67 -6.14 -14.98 7.99
N VAL A 68 -7.19 -14.55 7.30
CA VAL A 68 -8.57 -15.01 7.46
C VAL A 68 -9.08 -15.52 6.11
N ASN A 69 -9.79 -16.64 6.11
CA ASN A 69 -10.44 -17.15 4.90
C ASN A 69 -11.60 -16.22 4.50
N PRO A 70 -11.62 -15.66 3.27
CA PRO A 70 -12.68 -14.77 2.80
C PRO A 70 -14.09 -15.38 2.88
N SER A 71 -14.21 -16.71 2.72
CA SER A 71 -15.50 -17.42 2.81
C SER A 71 -16.13 -17.42 4.21
N HIS A 72 -15.36 -17.00 5.23
CA HIS A 72 -15.82 -16.83 6.59
C HIS A 72 -16.14 -15.38 6.92
N VAL A 73 -16.04 -14.46 5.96
CA VAL A 73 -16.23 -13.03 6.18
C VAL A 73 -17.63 -12.63 5.76
N ARG A 74 -18.34 -11.96 6.66
CA ARG A 74 -19.55 -11.21 6.34
C ARG A 74 -19.19 -9.74 6.28
N ILE A 75 -19.30 -9.17 5.08
CA ILE A 75 -19.00 -7.75 4.84
C ILE A 75 -20.06 -6.88 5.50
N THR A 76 -19.61 -5.89 6.26
CA THR A 76 -20.46 -4.89 6.92
C THR A 76 -20.25 -3.49 6.33
N ALA A 77 -19.13 -3.25 5.65
CA ALA A 77 -18.82 -1.99 4.97
C ALA A 77 -19.58 -1.77 3.64
N GLY A 78 -20.72 -2.44 3.45
CA GLY A 78 -21.53 -2.38 2.23
C GLY A 78 -21.31 -3.58 1.30
N LYS A 79 -21.09 -3.32 0.01
CA LYS A 79 -20.89 -4.38 -1.00
C LYS A 79 -19.44 -4.85 -1.03
N TYR A 80 -19.22 -6.06 -1.52
CA TYR A 80 -17.88 -6.63 -1.72
C TYR A 80 -16.96 -5.71 -2.53
N THR A 81 -17.48 -5.11 -3.60
CA THR A 81 -16.73 -4.16 -4.43
C THR A 81 -16.36 -2.87 -3.69
N SER A 82 -17.22 -2.39 -2.78
CA SER A 82 -16.93 -1.21 -1.95
C SER A 82 -15.79 -1.48 -0.98
N ALA A 83 -15.76 -2.66 -0.34
CA ALA A 83 -14.66 -3.07 0.54
C ALA A 83 -13.32 -3.09 -0.21
N MET A 84 -13.30 -3.65 -1.42
CA MET A 84 -12.11 -3.69 -2.28
C MET A 84 -11.65 -2.27 -2.68
N TYR A 85 -12.60 -1.41 -3.06
CA TYR A 85 -12.29 -0.02 -3.40
C TYR A 85 -11.67 0.74 -2.22
N LEU A 86 -12.22 0.58 -1.01
CA LEU A 86 -11.69 1.21 0.20
C LEU A 86 -10.27 0.74 0.51
N ALA A 87 -10.00 -0.57 0.37
CA ALA A 87 -8.67 -1.11 0.58
C ALA A 87 -7.65 -0.57 -0.44
N ILE A 88 -8.03 -0.46 -1.71
CA ILE A 88 -7.21 0.16 -2.76
C ILE A 88 -6.93 1.64 -2.43
N GLU A 89 -7.98 2.40 -2.10
CA GLU A 89 -7.84 3.82 -1.80
C GLU A 89 -6.95 4.07 -0.58
N ARG A 90 -7.08 3.23 0.46
CA ARG A 90 -6.21 3.31 1.64
C ARG A 90 -4.76 2.98 1.29
N TYR A 91 -4.53 1.97 0.48
CA TYR A 91 -3.21 1.59 -0.01
C TYR A 91 -2.56 2.72 -0.82
N ASP A 92 -3.27 3.25 -1.82
CA ASP A 92 -2.75 4.31 -2.71
C ASP A 92 -2.45 5.59 -1.94
N ASN A 93 -3.34 6.02 -1.03
CA ASN A 93 -3.12 7.21 -0.21
C ASN A 93 -1.91 7.06 0.72
N SER A 94 -1.76 5.88 1.34
CA SER A 94 -0.61 5.55 2.17
C SER A 94 0.69 5.59 1.38
N LEU A 95 0.71 4.95 0.20
CA LEU A 95 1.89 4.86 -0.64
C LEU A 95 2.30 6.22 -1.21
N THR A 96 1.32 7.01 -1.67
CA THR A 96 1.54 8.37 -2.16
C THR A 96 2.18 9.23 -1.07
N LYS A 97 1.59 9.26 0.13
CA LYS A 97 2.13 10.02 1.25
C LYS A 97 3.56 9.63 1.60
N ALA A 98 3.85 8.32 1.66
CA ALA A 98 5.19 7.84 1.99
C ALA A 98 6.23 8.22 0.92
N TYR A 99 5.84 8.25 -0.36
CA TYR A 99 6.72 8.67 -1.45
C TYR A 99 6.90 10.19 -1.50
N ASP A 100 5.85 10.96 -1.20
CA ASP A 100 5.95 12.41 -1.08
C ASP A 100 6.93 12.81 0.03
N GLU A 101 6.81 12.23 1.23
CA GLU A 101 7.73 12.46 2.35
C GLU A 101 9.19 12.09 1.99
N LEU A 102 9.37 10.96 1.28
CA LEU A 102 10.69 10.54 0.80
C LEU A 102 11.28 11.52 -0.22
N ASN A 103 10.47 11.97 -1.17
CA ASN A 103 10.88 12.89 -2.23
C ASN A 103 11.19 14.28 -1.65
N ASP A 104 10.39 14.76 -0.70
CA ASP A 104 10.66 16.00 0.05
C ASP A 104 12.01 15.91 0.78
N ALA A 105 12.28 14.80 1.47
CA ALA A 105 13.56 14.59 2.15
C ALA A 105 14.74 14.61 1.16
N ARG A 106 14.59 14.04 -0.04
CA ARG A 106 15.61 14.08 -1.11
C ARG A 106 15.85 15.50 -1.60
N ILE A 107 14.79 16.26 -1.85
CA ILE A 107 14.87 17.65 -2.32
C ILE A 107 15.52 18.53 -1.26
N ILE A 108 15.10 18.43 0.01
CA ILE A 108 15.66 19.19 1.13
C ILE A 108 17.13 18.87 1.31
N ASN A 109 17.52 17.59 1.30
CA ASN A 109 18.92 17.20 1.43
C ASN A 109 19.76 17.72 0.25
N TYR A 110 19.24 17.65 -0.97
CA TYR A 110 19.87 18.23 -2.14
C TYR A 110 20.06 19.75 -2.00
N ALA A 111 19.01 20.49 -1.63
CA ALA A 111 19.05 21.93 -1.42
C ALA A 111 20.08 22.32 -0.35
N ARG A 112 20.16 21.59 0.76
CA ARG A 112 21.18 21.80 1.81
C ARG A 112 22.59 21.64 1.26
N LEU A 113 22.84 20.63 0.44
CA LEU A 113 24.15 20.44 -0.20
C LEU A 113 24.48 21.60 -1.13
N VAL A 114 23.51 22.06 -1.94
CA VAL A 114 23.69 23.22 -2.82
C VAL A 114 24.09 24.45 -2.01
N VAL A 115 23.35 24.78 -0.96
CA VAL A 115 23.61 25.95 -0.11
C VAL A 115 25.00 25.86 0.55
N LEU A 116 25.37 24.70 1.09
CA LEU A 116 26.70 24.48 1.69
C LEU A 116 27.83 24.67 0.67
N PHE A 117 27.63 24.19 -0.56
CA PHE A 117 28.61 24.37 -1.64
C PHE A 117 28.80 25.86 -1.96
N PHE A 118 27.71 26.60 -2.18
CA PHE A 118 27.76 28.04 -2.44
C PHE A 118 28.40 28.83 -1.30
N ALA A 119 28.07 28.50 -0.06
CA ALA A 119 28.65 29.13 1.12
C ALA A 119 30.16 28.91 1.23
N LYS A 120 30.66 27.74 0.77
CA LYS A 120 32.08 27.40 0.83
C LYS A 120 32.91 28.01 -0.31
N GLU A 121 32.40 27.98 -1.54
CA GLU A 121 33.18 28.36 -2.73
C GLU A 121 33.21 29.89 -2.99
N GLY A 122 32.30 30.66 -2.39
CA GLY A 122 32.26 32.12 -2.54
C GLY A 122 31.69 32.54 -3.89
N GLY A 123 30.50 33.17 -3.89
CA GLY A 123 29.82 33.61 -5.11
C GLY A 123 30.48 34.82 -5.77
N GLY A 124 31.50 34.59 -6.60
CA GLY A 124 32.16 35.65 -7.38
C GLY A 124 31.86 35.62 -8.88
N TYR A 125 31.72 34.43 -9.47
CA TYR A 125 31.48 34.27 -10.91
C TYR A 125 30.49 33.13 -11.12
N GLY A 126 29.49 33.36 -11.99
CA GLY A 126 28.35 32.46 -12.25
C GLY A 126 28.71 30.98 -12.10
N THR A 127 28.13 30.36 -11.07
CA THR A 127 28.56 29.05 -10.62
C THR A 127 28.18 27.97 -11.62
N VAL A 128 29.19 27.30 -12.15
CA VAL A 128 29.04 26.00 -12.80
C VAL A 128 28.80 24.98 -11.69
N TYR A 129 27.61 24.36 -11.66
CA TYR A 129 27.37 23.22 -10.77
C TYR A 129 28.40 22.13 -11.06
N PRO A 130 29.08 21.55 -10.05
CA PRO A 130 29.97 20.42 -10.26
C PRO A 130 29.24 19.29 -11.00
N ARG A 131 29.92 18.56 -11.88
CA ARG A 131 29.28 17.45 -12.66
C ARG A 131 28.65 16.35 -11.79
N TRP A 132 29.05 16.27 -10.53
CA TRP A 132 28.52 15.36 -9.53
C TRP A 132 27.33 15.93 -8.74
N PHE A 133 26.98 17.21 -8.94
CA PHE A 133 25.72 17.83 -8.49
C PHE A 133 24.60 17.48 -9.47
N LYS A 134 24.05 16.28 -9.31
CA LYS A 134 22.86 15.86 -10.06
C LYS A 134 21.61 16.09 -9.22
N PRO A 135 20.53 16.67 -9.79
CA PRO A 135 19.24 16.72 -9.12
C PRO A 135 18.82 15.34 -8.62
N PRO A 136 18.14 15.24 -7.47
CA PRO A 136 17.70 13.97 -6.94
C PRO A 136 16.69 13.34 -7.89
N THR A 137 16.84 12.04 -8.17
CA THR A 137 15.80 11.28 -8.86
C THR A 137 14.62 11.11 -7.92
N LEU A 138 13.46 11.64 -8.29
CA LEU A 138 12.23 11.41 -7.55
C LEU A 138 11.74 9.99 -7.83
N LYS A 139 11.09 9.38 -6.84
CA LYS A 139 10.47 8.07 -6.99
C LYS A 139 8.97 8.24 -7.14
N GLU A 140 8.36 7.39 -7.96
CA GLU A 140 6.91 7.34 -8.13
C GLU A 140 6.34 6.09 -7.46
N PRO A 141 5.20 6.20 -6.76
CA PRO A 141 4.55 5.06 -6.12
C PRO A 141 3.87 4.14 -7.15
N GLU A 142 3.97 2.83 -6.95
CA GLU A 142 3.23 1.83 -7.73
C GLU A 142 1.79 1.69 -7.22
N LEU A 143 0.88 2.51 -7.74
CA LEU A 143 -0.52 2.56 -7.30
C LEU A 143 -1.34 1.33 -7.75
N ALA A 144 -2.25 0.88 -6.88
CA ALA A 144 -3.17 -0.21 -7.12
C ALA A 144 -4.39 0.20 -7.96
N ARG A 145 -4.91 1.43 -7.81
CA ARG A 145 -6.13 1.86 -8.54
C ARG A 145 -5.98 1.84 -10.07
N PRO A 146 -4.88 2.32 -10.68
CA PRO A 146 -4.69 2.22 -12.13
C PRO A 146 -4.69 0.76 -12.60
N ARG A 147 -4.01 -0.13 -11.85
CA ARG A 147 -3.95 -1.56 -12.17
C ARG A 147 -5.32 -2.23 -12.09
N ALA A 148 -6.08 -1.96 -11.03
CA ALA A 148 -7.44 -2.46 -10.87
C ALA A 148 -8.36 -2.04 -12.04
N ARG A 149 -8.25 -0.80 -12.51
CA ARG A 149 -9.02 -0.31 -13.68
C ARG A 149 -8.64 -1.03 -14.97
N THR A 150 -7.34 -1.23 -15.21
CA THR A 150 -6.88 -1.97 -16.39
C THR A 150 -7.38 -3.40 -16.39
N LEU A 151 -7.32 -4.07 -15.23
CA LEU A 151 -7.83 -5.44 -15.09
C LEU A 151 -9.35 -5.51 -15.32
N ALA A 152 -10.12 -4.59 -14.74
CA ALA A 152 -11.57 -4.54 -14.94
C ALA A 152 -11.96 -4.37 -16.42
N LYS A 153 -11.23 -3.51 -17.16
CA LYS A 153 -11.44 -3.34 -18.61
C LYS A 153 -11.16 -4.62 -19.39
N ARG A 154 -10.01 -5.27 -19.14
CA ARG A 154 -9.65 -6.54 -19.79
C ARG A 154 -10.70 -7.63 -19.57
N TRP A 155 -11.26 -7.70 -18.36
CA TRP A 155 -12.34 -8.67 -18.07
C TRP A 155 -13.63 -8.36 -18.81
N ALA A 156 -14.01 -7.09 -18.92
CA ALA A 156 -15.20 -6.70 -19.70
C ALA A 156 -15.03 -7.06 -21.18
N GLU A 157 -13.88 -6.75 -21.77
CA GLU A 157 -13.55 -7.09 -23.16
C GLU A 157 -13.60 -8.60 -23.41
N LEU A 158 -13.07 -9.41 -22.48
CA LEU A 158 -13.11 -10.88 -22.61
C LEU A 158 -14.52 -11.46 -22.52
N LEU A 159 -15.39 -10.89 -21.67
CA LEU A 159 -16.78 -11.35 -21.55
C LEU A 159 -17.57 -11.01 -22.82
N ASP A 160 -17.38 -9.81 -23.37
CA ASP A 160 -18.01 -9.40 -24.63
C ASP A 160 -17.59 -10.31 -25.80
N MET A 161 -16.36 -10.83 -25.79
CA MET A 161 -15.87 -11.79 -26.80
C MET A 161 -16.42 -13.21 -26.66
N ILE A 162 -16.89 -13.60 -25.47
CA ILE A 162 -17.46 -14.93 -25.22
C ILE A 162 -18.97 -14.93 -25.46
N GLU A 163 -19.63 -13.79 -25.26
CA GLU A 163 -21.08 -13.64 -25.39
C GLU A 163 -21.54 -13.13 -26.77
N GLY A 164 -20.62 -12.64 -27.62
CA GLY A 164 -20.87 -12.18 -28.99
C GLY A 164 -20.51 -13.21 -30.07
#